data_AF-A0A8H8U4W0-F1
#
_entry.id   AF-A0A8H8U4W0-F1
#
_cell.length_a   1.000
_cell.length_b   1.000
_cell.length_c   1.000
_cell.angle_alpha   90.00
_cell.angle_beta   90.00
_cell.angle_gamma   90.00
#
_symmetry.space_group_name_H-M   'P 1'
#
loop_
_entity.id
_entity.type
_entity.pdbx_description
1 polymer ?
#
loop_
_entity_poly.entity_id
_entity_poly.type
_entity_poly.pdbx_seq_one_letter_code
_entity_poly.pdbx_strand_id
1 'polypeptide(L)'
;MSYNHRMSMGPNTQQQNRGKKKEDDSDAFMRLPEKEIAGCISDIGVPFTVADLQKPNPMQIQMIFELFVEVLMNATRETVDPSMRAAAEDICGEYMDCIPVETRNLMGFYMSLRKLLVECGIEDFSFQDLFKPTTDRLIKIFSYIINFVRFRESQTGVIDEHLNKVENTKVRIETLYMENQDMEARLEEMQRNKKAMEAVVQEKVKRNEELKQRLLQLRQSQEKVTRRFENVKVKKGEMTAVLEDKTATTIALRQESAKLKPYVLQSPAALQEKLTQLSNDLNAEKAQIDTLDRRARGLQTSTDTFSVVASDVASCIKLLDEISAELAKEEEENVRIARQRDALGERGNNVREVERTEGLLQRQLSKWLERTEKLREGSKEKAMSAKERMEELRAVHRRLTEERGEKGKEMERRRMADLKENIENEIHSSHDEFLKMDSHIKLYITEMEQSI
;
A
#
# COMPACT_ATOMS: atom_id res chain seq x y z
N MET A 1 82.34 63.54 -2.65
CA MET A 1 81.37 64.47 -2.06
C MET A 1 80.00 64.14 -2.63
N SER A 2 79.02 64.04 -1.73
CA SER A 2 77.60 63.78 -1.96
C SER A 2 77.04 64.40 -3.25
N TYR A 3 76.33 63.62 -4.09
CA TYR A 3 75.20 64.11 -4.89
C TYR A 3 74.44 62.95 -5.58
N ASN A 4 73.17 62.81 -5.18
CA ASN A 4 71.96 62.38 -5.91
C ASN A 4 71.96 61.14 -6.82
N HIS A 5 71.18 60.13 -6.39
CA HIS A 5 70.53 59.14 -7.25
C HIS A 5 69.26 59.73 -7.86
N ARG A 6 69.21 59.81 -9.19
CA ARG A 6 68.00 60.13 -9.97
C ARG A 6 67.36 58.84 -10.50
N MET A 7 66.07 58.71 -10.18
CA MET A 7 64.97 58.24 -11.03
C MET A 7 64.95 56.77 -11.51
N SER A 8 64.11 55.98 -10.86
CA SER A 8 63.38 54.86 -11.48
C SER A 8 61.93 55.32 -11.71
N MET A 9 61.56 55.55 -12.97
CA MET A 9 60.19 55.77 -13.42
C MET A 9 59.43 54.43 -13.41
N GLY A 10 58.55 54.24 -12.43
CA GLY A 10 57.49 53.22 -12.46
C GLY A 10 56.14 53.91 -12.70
N PRO A 11 55.31 53.49 -13.66
CA PRO A 11 54.03 54.14 -13.93
C PRO A 11 53.07 53.93 -12.75
N ASN A 12 52.54 55.04 -12.26
CA ASN A 12 51.46 55.08 -11.29
C ASN A 12 50.15 54.67 -11.98
N THR A 13 49.79 53.39 -11.94
CA THR A 13 48.45 52.93 -12.35
C THR A 13 47.53 52.84 -11.14
N GLN A 14 46.74 53.88 -11.01
CA GLN A 14 45.48 53.94 -10.30
C GLN A 14 44.56 52.79 -10.75
N GLN A 15 44.54 51.67 -10.02
CA GLN A 15 43.55 50.61 -10.20
C GLN A 15 42.58 50.62 -9.01
N GLN A 16 41.69 51.61 -9.07
CA GLN A 16 40.53 51.70 -8.21
C GLN A 16 39.49 50.66 -8.68
N ASN A 17 39.25 49.66 -7.83
CA ASN A 17 37.91 49.31 -7.37
C ASN A 17 36.84 49.02 -8.45
N ARG A 18 37.06 48.00 -9.29
CA ARG A 18 36.05 47.55 -10.29
C ARG A 18 35.45 46.16 -10.04
N GLY A 19 35.83 45.48 -8.95
CA GLY A 19 35.29 44.17 -8.54
C GLY A 19 34.14 44.23 -7.52
N LYS A 20 34.14 45.22 -6.60
CA LYS A 20 33.15 45.29 -5.50
C LYS A 20 31.72 45.65 -5.91
N LYS A 21 31.53 46.28 -7.06
CA LYS A 21 30.22 46.83 -7.45
C LYS A 21 29.17 45.77 -7.83
N LYS A 22 29.58 44.55 -8.19
CA LYS A 22 28.66 43.48 -8.61
C LYS A 22 28.15 42.63 -7.45
N GLU A 23 28.97 42.41 -6.42
CA GLU A 23 28.57 41.70 -5.19
C GLU A 23 27.59 42.53 -4.35
N ASP A 24 27.82 43.86 -4.27
CA ASP A 24 26.94 44.78 -3.52
C ASP A 24 25.51 44.83 -4.08
N ASP A 25 25.31 44.75 -5.39
CA ASP A 25 23.97 44.78 -6.01
C ASP A 25 23.18 43.48 -5.78
N SER A 26 23.85 42.31 -5.81
CA SER A 26 23.22 41.03 -5.46
C SER A 26 22.93 40.90 -3.97
N ASP A 27 23.84 41.39 -3.12
CA ASP A 27 23.65 41.41 -1.67
C ASP A 27 22.49 42.34 -1.27
N ALA A 28 22.32 43.47 -1.96
CA ALA A 28 21.21 44.40 -1.70
C ALA A 28 19.84 43.79 -2.04
N PHE A 29 19.76 42.96 -3.09
CA PHE A 29 18.52 42.28 -3.48
C PHE A 29 18.15 41.13 -2.52
N MET A 30 19.16 40.48 -1.92
CA MET A 30 18.95 39.34 -1.03
C MET A 30 18.70 39.72 0.43
N ARG A 31 18.97 40.97 0.84
CA ARG A 31 18.75 41.46 2.21
C ARG A 31 17.26 41.71 2.47
N LEU A 32 16.74 41.07 3.52
CA LEU A 32 15.36 41.23 3.98
C LEU A 32 15.27 42.32 5.06
N PRO A 33 14.11 43.01 5.20
CA PRO A 33 13.92 43.97 6.27
C PRO A 33 13.93 43.28 7.64
N GLU A 34 14.50 43.95 8.66
CA GLU A 34 14.68 43.42 10.01
C GLU A 34 13.40 42.85 10.64
N LYS A 35 12.24 43.44 10.30
CA LYS A 35 10.92 42.98 10.76
C LYS A 35 10.52 41.62 10.16
N GLU A 36 10.84 41.38 8.89
CA GLU A 36 10.57 40.10 8.25
C GLU A 36 11.50 39.00 8.77
N ILE A 37 12.77 39.33 8.98
CA ILE A 37 13.73 38.40 9.60
C ILE A 37 13.25 37.98 10.99
N ALA A 38 12.81 38.94 11.81
CA ALA A 38 12.29 38.67 13.14
C ALA A 38 11.00 37.81 13.12
N GLY A 39 10.10 38.08 12.16
CA GLY A 39 8.90 37.28 11.94
C GLY A 39 9.22 35.84 11.56
N CYS A 40 10.04 35.63 10.53
CA CYS A 40 10.38 34.28 10.05
C CYS A 40 11.14 33.45 11.10
N ILE A 41 12.03 34.05 11.90
CA ILE A 41 12.71 33.33 12.99
C ILE A 41 11.72 32.96 14.11
N SER A 42 10.74 33.84 14.37
CA SER A 42 9.65 33.55 15.32
C SER A 42 8.74 32.42 14.85
N ASP A 43 8.46 32.36 13.55
CA ASP A 43 7.66 31.29 12.93
C ASP A 43 8.35 29.92 13.02
N ILE A 44 9.69 29.89 13.04
CA ILE A 44 10.49 28.67 13.22
C ILE A 44 10.48 28.17 14.68
N GLY A 45 9.99 28.99 15.63
CA GLY A 45 9.76 28.57 17.02
C GLY A 45 10.65 29.25 18.07
N VAL A 46 11.47 30.23 17.69
CA VAL A 46 12.24 31.03 18.65
C VAL A 46 11.64 32.43 18.77
N PRO A 47 11.15 32.86 19.95
CA PRO A 47 10.68 34.23 20.12
C PRO A 47 11.85 35.20 19.88
N PHE A 48 11.82 35.90 18.74
CA PHE A 48 12.90 36.76 18.29
C PHE A 48 12.35 38.11 17.83
N THR A 49 12.82 39.19 18.46
CA THR A 49 12.34 40.54 18.17
C THR A 49 13.36 41.35 17.38
N VAL A 50 12.91 42.44 16.77
CA VAL A 50 13.81 43.40 16.07
C VAL A 50 14.87 43.98 17.02
N ALA A 51 14.54 44.13 18.30
CA ALA A 51 15.50 44.60 19.31
C ALA A 51 16.64 43.59 19.55
N ASP A 52 16.32 42.29 19.50
CA ASP A 52 17.31 41.21 19.65
C ASP A 52 18.24 41.13 18.43
N LEU A 53 17.76 41.51 17.24
CA LEU A 53 18.58 41.62 16.04
C LEU A 53 19.53 42.83 16.10
N GLN A 54 19.07 43.96 16.64
CA GLN A 54 19.87 45.17 16.81
C GLN A 54 20.91 45.04 17.94
N LYS A 55 20.63 44.22 18.95
CA LYS A 55 21.56 43.88 20.04
C LYS A 55 21.67 42.36 20.19
N PRO A 56 22.44 41.69 19.31
CA PRO A 56 22.46 40.24 19.28
C PRO A 56 23.12 39.65 20.52
N ASN A 57 22.37 38.81 21.23
CA ASN A 57 22.89 38.00 22.33
C ASN A 57 23.54 36.73 21.75
N PRO A 58 24.85 36.50 21.93
CA PRO A 58 25.56 35.34 21.37
C PRO A 58 24.88 34.00 21.69
N MET A 59 24.34 33.84 22.89
CA MET A 59 23.71 32.57 23.31
C MET A 59 22.39 32.32 22.58
N GLN A 60 21.60 33.37 22.35
CA GLN A 60 20.34 33.28 21.60
C GLN A 60 20.59 33.02 20.11
N ILE A 61 21.62 33.64 19.55
CA ILE A 61 22.03 33.46 18.15
C ILE A 61 22.55 32.04 17.90
N GLN A 62 23.32 31.47 18.82
CA GLN A 62 23.76 30.08 18.75
C GLN A 62 22.57 29.11 18.73
N MET A 63 21.58 29.30 19.61
CA MET A 63 20.37 28.50 19.65
C MET A 63 19.56 28.60 18.33
N ILE A 64 19.46 29.79 17.75
CA ILE A 64 18.79 29.99 16.46
C ILE A 64 19.51 29.23 15.34
N PHE A 65 20.85 29.30 15.29
CA PHE A 65 21.61 28.54 14.29
C PHE A 65 21.51 27.03 14.50
N GLU A 66 21.45 26.57 15.76
CA GLU A 66 21.23 25.15 16.09
C GLU A 66 19.91 24.67 15.50
N LEU A 67 18.83 25.43 15.71
CA LEU A 67 17.52 25.13 15.14
C LEU A 67 17.51 25.16 13.61
N PHE A 68 18.21 26.09 12.97
CA PHE A 68 18.31 26.11 11.50
C PHE A 68 18.97 24.83 10.96
N VAL A 69 20.05 24.37 11.58
CA VAL A 69 20.74 23.14 11.18
C VAL A 69 19.89 21.91 11.47
N GLU A 70 19.17 21.90 12.59
CA GLU A 70 18.24 20.83 12.92
C GLU A 70 17.08 20.74 11.90
N VAL A 71 16.43 21.86 11.57
CA VAL A 71 15.27 21.89 10.65
C VAL A 71 15.66 21.68 9.19
N LEU A 72 16.83 22.18 8.76
CA LEU A 72 17.25 22.12 7.36
C LEU A 72 18.05 20.86 7.02
N MET A 73 18.86 20.36 7.96
CA MET A 73 19.75 19.22 7.71
C MET A 73 19.41 17.97 8.53
N ASN A 74 18.40 18.03 9.42
CA ASN A 74 18.10 16.99 10.41
C ASN A 74 19.32 16.60 11.26
N ALA A 75 20.26 17.53 11.45
CA ALA A 75 21.48 17.29 12.21
C ALA A 75 21.26 17.64 13.68
N THR A 76 20.70 16.69 14.43
CA THR A 76 20.52 16.80 15.88
C THR A 76 21.80 16.45 16.64
N ARG A 77 21.88 16.84 17.91
CA ARG A 77 22.99 16.44 18.82
C ARG A 77 23.22 14.92 18.85
N GLU A 78 22.17 14.13 18.70
CA GLU A 78 22.23 12.66 18.66
C GLU A 78 22.86 12.09 17.39
N THR A 79 22.78 12.80 16.26
CA THR A 79 23.42 12.41 15.00
C THR A 79 24.87 12.88 14.90
N VAL A 80 25.17 14.04 15.50
CA VAL A 80 26.49 14.67 15.45
C VAL A 80 27.44 14.07 16.48
N ASP A 81 26.99 13.78 17.70
CA ASP A 81 27.87 13.27 18.77
C ASP A 81 28.55 11.93 18.43
N PRO A 82 27.87 10.89 17.89
CA PRO A 82 28.52 9.65 17.51
C PRO A 82 29.53 9.82 16.38
N SER A 83 29.18 10.64 15.37
CA SER A 83 30.04 10.92 14.22
C SER A 83 31.31 11.67 14.63
N MET A 84 31.16 12.66 15.52
CA MET A 84 32.30 13.42 16.03
C MET A 84 33.12 12.61 17.03
N ARG A 85 32.50 11.72 17.80
CA ARG A 85 33.20 10.78 18.69
C ARG A 85 34.10 9.85 17.92
N ALA A 86 33.59 9.22 16.86
CA ALA A 86 34.39 8.39 15.98
C ALA A 86 35.57 9.18 15.37
N ALA A 87 35.33 10.41 14.90
CA ALA A 87 36.40 11.26 14.37
C ALA A 87 37.46 11.64 15.42
N ALA A 88 37.06 11.87 16.68
CA ALA A 88 37.99 12.15 17.77
C ALA A 88 38.80 10.91 18.19
N GLU A 89 38.19 9.71 18.16
CA GLU A 89 38.88 8.43 18.36
C GLU A 89 39.92 8.20 17.26
N ASP A 90 39.60 8.49 16.00
CA ASP A 90 40.52 8.34 14.87
C ASP A 90 41.72 9.31 14.92
N ILE A 91 41.51 10.56 15.36
CA ILE A 91 42.54 11.60 15.37
C ILE A 91 43.39 11.57 16.65
N CYS A 92 42.76 11.41 17.81
CA CYS A 92 43.39 11.53 19.12
C CYS A 92 43.64 10.17 19.81
N GLY A 93 43.07 9.07 19.30
CA GLY A 93 43.26 7.73 19.85
C GLY A 93 42.96 7.68 21.35
N GLU A 94 43.94 7.22 22.12
CA GLU A 94 43.87 7.11 23.60
C GLU A 94 43.75 8.46 24.32
N TYR A 95 43.98 9.59 23.64
CA TYR A 95 43.86 10.95 24.20
C TYR A 95 42.55 11.64 23.81
N MET A 96 41.49 10.90 23.47
CA MET A 96 40.19 11.46 23.08
C MET A 96 39.62 12.44 24.13
N ASP A 97 39.87 12.20 25.42
CA ASP A 97 39.42 13.05 26.53
C ASP A 97 40.13 14.42 26.59
N CYS A 98 41.17 14.64 25.79
CA CYS A 98 41.88 15.92 25.72
C CYS A 98 41.01 17.03 25.08
N ILE A 99 40.00 16.64 24.28
CA ILE A 99 39.01 17.56 23.70
C ILE A 99 37.68 17.35 24.45
N PRO A 100 37.19 18.35 25.20
CA PRO A 100 35.89 18.24 25.87
C PRO A 100 34.78 17.92 24.87
N VAL A 101 33.82 17.09 25.31
CA VAL A 101 32.66 16.65 24.51
C VAL A 101 31.89 17.84 23.94
N GLU A 102 31.75 18.92 24.72
CA GLU A 102 31.07 20.16 24.31
C GLU A 102 31.80 20.85 23.15
N THR A 103 33.13 20.97 23.22
CA THR A 103 33.95 21.57 22.16
C THR A 103 33.88 20.76 20.87
N ARG A 104 33.89 19.43 20.99
CA ARG A 104 33.78 18.50 19.86
C ARG A 104 32.42 18.63 19.17
N ASN A 105 31.33 18.65 19.94
CA ASN A 105 29.98 18.75 19.38
C ASN A 105 29.71 20.13 18.79
N LEU A 106 30.26 21.19 19.40
CA LEU A 106 30.25 22.53 18.83
C LEU A 106 30.99 22.60 17.49
N MET A 107 32.13 21.89 17.35
CA MET A 107 32.86 21.81 16.09
C MET A 107 32.09 21.05 15.01
N GLY A 108 31.43 19.95 15.38
CA GLY A 108 30.56 19.20 14.48
C GLY A 108 29.39 20.05 13.99
N PHE A 109 28.74 20.76 14.90
CA PHE A 109 27.70 21.74 14.59
C PHE A 109 28.20 22.85 13.67
N TYR A 110 29.35 23.46 13.98
CA TYR A 110 29.96 24.52 13.16
C TYR A 110 30.27 24.04 11.73
N MET A 111 30.73 22.80 11.57
CA MET A 111 30.97 22.21 10.24
C MET A 111 29.66 22.00 9.47
N SER A 112 28.60 21.51 10.11
CA SER A 112 27.28 21.38 9.49
C SER A 112 26.70 22.74 9.10
N LEU A 113 26.76 23.73 9.99
CA LEU A 113 26.32 25.09 9.73
C LEU A 113 27.10 25.74 8.59
N ARG A 114 28.43 25.57 8.55
CA ARG A 114 29.26 26.09 7.46
C ARG A 114 28.89 25.47 6.12
N LYS A 115 28.65 24.16 6.07
CA LYS A 115 28.19 23.48 4.84
C LYS A 115 26.85 24.06 4.38
N LEU A 116 25.88 24.20 5.29
CA LEU A 116 24.60 24.83 4.99
C LEU A 116 24.77 26.26 4.44
N LEU A 117 25.61 27.06 5.09
CA LEU A 117 25.82 28.45 4.71
C LEU A 117 26.50 28.60 3.36
N VAL A 118 27.43 27.70 3.02
CA VAL A 118 28.04 27.65 1.67
C VAL A 118 26.98 27.37 0.61
N GLU A 119 26.09 26.40 0.84
CA GLU A 119 24.95 26.13 -0.05
C GLU A 119 23.96 27.30 -0.13
N CYS A 120 23.83 28.08 0.95
CA CYS A 120 23.05 29.31 0.95
C CYS A 120 23.75 30.47 0.19
N GLY A 121 25.06 30.37 -0.11
CA GLY A 121 25.83 31.42 -0.80
C GLY A 121 26.73 32.28 0.10
N ILE A 122 26.99 31.85 1.35
CA ILE A 122 27.89 32.50 2.30
C ILE A 122 29.12 31.63 2.54
N GLU A 123 30.23 31.97 1.89
CA GLU A 123 31.48 31.20 1.96
C GLU A 123 32.36 31.59 3.16
N ASP A 124 32.16 32.79 3.71
CA ASP A 124 33.06 33.44 4.66
C ASP A 124 32.60 33.33 6.13
N PHE A 125 31.72 32.38 6.46
CA PHE A 125 31.24 32.17 7.84
C PHE A 125 32.38 31.83 8.81
N SER A 126 32.36 32.46 10.00
CA SER A 126 33.44 32.33 10.98
C SER A 126 32.91 32.18 12.41
N PHE A 127 33.75 31.71 13.34
CA PHE A 127 33.38 31.65 14.78
C PHE A 127 33.07 33.03 15.39
N GLN A 128 33.52 34.14 14.77
CA GLN A 128 33.15 35.47 15.25
C GLN A 128 31.64 35.70 15.12
N ASP A 129 30.98 35.05 14.16
CA ASP A 129 29.53 35.15 13.95
C ASP A 129 28.72 34.46 15.04
N LEU A 130 29.33 33.50 15.73
CA LEU A 130 28.74 32.77 16.85
C LEU A 130 29.04 33.43 18.20
N PHE A 131 30.26 33.93 18.41
CA PHE A 131 30.69 34.45 19.72
C PHE A 131 30.58 35.97 19.85
N LYS A 132 30.67 36.70 18.73
CA LYS A 132 30.59 38.16 18.66
C LYS A 132 29.77 38.59 17.43
N PRO A 133 28.49 38.20 17.37
CA PRO A 133 27.64 38.55 16.24
C PRO A 133 27.56 40.07 16.05
N THR A 134 27.64 40.50 14.79
CA THR A 134 27.39 41.89 14.39
C THR A 134 26.07 41.98 13.66
N THR A 135 25.30 43.05 13.92
CA THR A 135 23.95 43.22 13.37
C THR A 135 23.92 43.14 11.85
N ASP A 136 24.81 43.85 11.15
CA ASP A 136 24.83 43.86 9.68
C ASP A 136 25.12 42.46 9.08
N ARG A 137 26.02 41.72 9.73
CA ARG A 137 26.41 40.38 9.29
C ARG A 137 25.32 39.34 9.57
N LEU A 138 24.64 39.42 10.71
CA LEU A 138 23.49 38.57 11.00
C LEU A 138 22.32 38.84 10.06
N ILE A 139 22.05 40.11 9.72
CA ILE A 139 21.02 40.46 8.73
C ILE A 139 21.34 39.80 7.40
N LYS A 140 22.59 39.87 6.94
CA LYS A 140 23.03 39.16 5.73
C LYS A 140 22.82 37.64 5.87
N ILE A 141 23.36 37.03 6.92
CA ILE A 141 23.28 35.57 7.12
C ILE A 141 21.83 35.08 7.17
N PHE A 142 20.99 35.66 8.01
CA PHE A 142 19.60 35.23 8.14
C PHE A 142 18.80 35.49 6.87
N SER A 143 19.03 36.58 6.15
CA SER A 143 18.32 36.83 4.89
C SER A 143 18.61 35.74 3.85
N TYR A 144 19.87 35.34 3.73
CA TYR A 144 20.27 34.27 2.82
C TYR A 144 19.70 32.91 3.22
N ILE A 145 19.72 32.55 4.51
CA ILE A 145 19.07 31.33 5.01
C ILE A 145 17.56 31.35 4.76
N ILE A 146 16.88 32.46 5.07
CA ILE A 146 15.42 32.57 4.88
C ILE A 146 15.06 32.46 3.39
N ASN A 147 15.83 33.08 2.50
CA ASN A 147 15.63 32.95 1.06
C ASN A 147 15.84 31.51 0.59
N PHE A 148 16.84 30.79 1.14
CA PHE A 148 17.03 29.37 0.88
C PHE A 148 15.84 28.53 1.34
N VAL A 149 15.31 28.79 2.55
CA VAL A 149 14.11 28.12 3.07
C VAL A 149 12.90 28.38 2.17
N ARG A 150 12.65 29.65 1.79
CA ARG A 150 11.56 30.02 0.86
C ARG A 150 11.70 29.31 -0.49
N PHE A 151 12.92 29.21 -1.01
CA PHE A 151 13.19 28.46 -2.24
C PHE A 151 12.88 26.97 -2.06
N ARG A 152 13.36 26.35 -0.98
CA ARG A 152 13.07 24.94 -0.64
C ARG A 152 11.55 24.70 -0.56
N GLU A 153 10.81 25.56 0.15
CA GLU A 153 9.36 25.47 0.27
C GLU A 153 8.64 25.57 -1.07
N SER A 154 9.12 26.44 -1.97
CA SER A 154 8.57 26.55 -3.32
C SER A 154 8.76 25.26 -4.15
N GLN A 155 9.80 24.48 -3.86
CA GLN A 155 10.12 23.22 -4.55
C GLN A 155 9.52 21.98 -3.87
N THR A 156 8.99 22.09 -2.65
CA THR A 156 8.41 20.97 -1.89
C THR A 156 7.36 20.22 -2.68
N GLY A 157 6.50 20.91 -3.44
CA GLY A 157 5.47 20.24 -4.26
C GLY A 157 6.04 19.30 -5.33
N VAL A 158 7.17 19.66 -5.96
CA VAL A 158 7.85 18.82 -6.95
C VAL A 158 8.54 17.63 -6.26
N ILE A 159 9.19 17.89 -5.12
CA ILE A 159 9.85 16.85 -4.32
C ILE A 159 8.82 15.82 -3.83
N ASP A 160 7.68 16.27 -3.31
CA ASP A 160 6.59 15.41 -2.84
C ASP A 160 6.01 14.57 -3.98
N GLU A 161 5.87 15.12 -5.19
CA GLU A 161 5.43 14.35 -6.35
C GLU A 161 6.40 13.19 -6.66
N HIS A 162 7.70 13.46 -6.65
CA HIS A 162 8.72 12.45 -6.89
C HIS A 162 8.80 11.42 -5.74
N LEU A 163 8.71 11.85 -4.48
CA LEU A 163 8.69 10.96 -3.33
C LEU A 163 7.46 10.04 -3.38
N ASN A 164 6.28 10.58 -3.68
CA ASN A 164 5.06 9.78 -3.85
C ASN A 164 5.19 8.78 -5.00
N LYS A 165 5.83 9.14 -6.12
CA LYS A 165 6.11 8.19 -7.22
C LYS A 165 7.04 7.06 -6.78
N VAL A 166 8.09 7.37 -6.02
CA VAL A 166 9.02 6.37 -5.49
C VAL A 166 8.29 5.43 -4.53
N GLU A 167 7.51 5.95 -3.60
CA GLU A 167 6.78 5.14 -2.63
C GLU A 167 5.74 4.25 -3.31
N ASN A 168 4.96 4.79 -4.26
CA ASN A 168 4.01 4.00 -5.05
C ASN A 168 4.71 2.88 -5.84
N THR A 169 5.90 3.17 -6.40
CA THR A 169 6.69 2.18 -7.12
C THR A 169 7.20 1.09 -6.19
N LYS A 170 7.66 1.45 -4.99
CA LYS A 170 8.10 0.51 -3.96
C LYS A 170 6.95 -0.42 -3.52
N VAL A 171 5.79 0.14 -3.20
CA VAL A 171 4.59 -0.65 -2.88
C VAL A 171 4.23 -1.58 -4.03
N ARG A 172 4.32 -1.10 -5.29
CA ARG A 172 4.07 -1.94 -6.46
C ARG A 172 5.07 -3.09 -6.58
N ILE A 173 6.36 -2.85 -6.34
CA ILE A 173 7.39 -3.89 -6.34
C ILE A 173 7.09 -4.93 -5.25
N GLU A 174 6.77 -4.48 -4.03
CA GLU A 174 6.44 -5.39 -2.91
C GLU A 174 5.22 -6.26 -3.24
N THR A 175 4.16 -5.67 -3.81
CA THR A 175 2.96 -6.44 -4.22
C THR A 175 3.28 -7.49 -5.28
N LEU A 176 4.05 -7.12 -6.32
CA LEU A 176 4.45 -8.06 -7.38
C LEU A 176 5.37 -9.16 -6.85
N TYR A 177 6.24 -8.83 -5.89
CA TYR A 177 7.12 -9.81 -5.26
C TYR A 177 6.32 -10.83 -4.45
N MET A 178 5.34 -10.39 -3.67
CA MET A 178 4.41 -11.28 -2.95
C MET A 178 3.60 -12.15 -3.91
N GLU A 179 3.02 -11.56 -4.96
CA GLU A 179 2.27 -12.31 -5.98
C GLU A 179 3.14 -13.38 -6.67
N ASN A 180 4.40 -13.06 -6.96
CA ASN A 180 5.32 -14.02 -7.57
C ASN A 180 5.64 -15.18 -6.62
N GLN A 181 5.90 -14.90 -5.34
CA GLN A 181 6.11 -15.94 -4.33
C GLN A 181 4.90 -16.86 -4.17
N ASP A 182 3.68 -16.31 -4.17
CA ASP A 182 2.45 -17.08 -4.12
C ASP A 182 2.27 -17.97 -5.36
N MET A 183 2.61 -17.46 -6.54
CA MET A 183 2.56 -18.23 -7.79
C MET A 183 3.61 -19.34 -7.84
N GLU A 184 4.83 -19.08 -7.37
CA GLU A 184 5.88 -20.08 -7.23
C GLU A 184 5.45 -21.20 -6.26
N ALA A 185 4.86 -20.86 -5.12
CA ALA A 185 4.33 -21.84 -4.17
C ALA A 185 3.23 -22.72 -4.80
N ARG A 186 2.31 -22.12 -5.56
CA ARG A 186 1.26 -22.87 -6.29
C ARG A 186 1.84 -23.77 -7.37
N LEU A 187 2.87 -23.32 -8.08
CA LEU A 187 3.56 -24.14 -9.08
C LEU A 187 4.24 -25.35 -8.43
N GLU A 188 4.91 -25.16 -7.30
CA GLU A 188 5.52 -26.25 -6.55
C GLU A 188 4.47 -27.27 -6.08
N GLU A 189 3.33 -26.79 -5.55
CA GLU A 189 2.23 -27.66 -5.13
C GLU A 189 1.68 -28.47 -6.32
N MET A 190 1.42 -27.83 -7.45
CA MET A 190 1.00 -28.52 -8.68
C MET A 190 2.03 -29.55 -9.15
N GLN A 191 3.32 -29.23 -9.08
CA GLN A 191 4.38 -30.17 -9.45
C GLN A 191 4.44 -31.38 -8.49
N ARG A 192 4.28 -31.17 -7.18
CA ARG A 192 4.20 -32.25 -6.19
C ARG A 192 2.98 -33.13 -6.45
N ASN A 193 1.82 -32.54 -6.70
CA ASN A 193 0.58 -33.25 -7.02
C ASN A 193 0.72 -34.04 -8.33
N LYS A 194 1.34 -33.46 -9.36
CA LYS A 194 1.62 -34.15 -10.62
C LYS A 194 2.53 -35.37 -10.41
N LYS A 195 3.62 -35.24 -9.65
CA LYS A 195 4.53 -36.36 -9.34
C LYS A 195 3.80 -37.47 -8.55
N ALA A 196 2.98 -37.10 -7.57
CA ALA A 196 2.19 -38.05 -6.79
C ALA A 196 1.19 -38.81 -7.68
N MET A 197 0.47 -38.09 -8.54
CA MET A 197 -0.48 -38.68 -9.48
C MET A 197 0.22 -39.58 -10.51
N GLU A 198 1.37 -39.17 -11.05
CA GLU A 198 2.16 -39.97 -11.97
C GLU A 198 2.58 -41.31 -11.34
N ALA A 199 2.99 -41.31 -10.07
CA ALA A 199 3.33 -42.53 -9.34
C ALA A 199 2.13 -43.48 -9.21
N VAL A 200 0.96 -42.95 -8.84
CA VAL A 200 -0.29 -43.73 -8.74
C VAL A 200 -0.68 -44.29 -10.10
N VAL A 201 -0.62 -43.48 -11.17
CA VAL A 201 -0.93 -43.92 -12.53
C VAL A 201 0.02 -45.03 -12.97
N GLN A 202 1.32 -44.89 -12.72
CA GLN A 202 2.30 -45.93 -13.05
C GLN A 202 2.01 -47.26 -12.32
N GLU A 203 1.63 -47.22 -11.05
CA GLU A 203 1.24 -48.43 -10.30
C GLU A 203 0.00 -49.09 -10.91
N LYS A 204 -1.03 -48.29 -11.24
CA LYS A 204 -2.25 -48.80 -11.89
C LYS A 204 -1.96 -49.39 -13.27
N VAL A 205 -1.06 -48.78 -14.05
CA VAL A 205 -0.64 -49.30 -15.35
C VAL A 205 0.07 -50.64 -15.19
N LYS A 206 1.05 -50.75 -14.27
CA LYS A 206 1.73 -52.02 -13.98
C LYS A 206 0.74 -53.12 -13.57
N ARG A 207 -0.19 -52.80 -12.67
CA ARG A 207 -1.23 -53.76 -12.25
C ARG A 207 -2.13 -54.18 -13.40
N ASN A 208 -2.45 -53.27 -14.32
CA ASN A 208 -3.23 -53.58 -15.52
C ASN A 208 -2.46 -54.51 -16.47
N GLU A 209 -1.16 -54.28 -16.66
CA GLU A 209 -0.28 -55.15 -17.46
C GLU A 209 -0.17 -56.55 -16.85
N GLU A 210 0.02 -56.66 -15.53
CA GLU A 210 0.02 -57.94 -14.81
C GLU A 210 -1.30 -58.68 -14.97
N LEU A 211 -2.43 -57.98 -14.83
CA LEU A 211 -3.76 -58.56 -15.05
C LEU A 211 -3.94 -59.03 -16.49
N LYS A 212 -3.51 -58.25 -17.49
CA LYS A 212 -3.52 -58.66 -18.90
C LYS A 212 -2.70 -59.93 -19.12
N GLN A 213 -1.51 -60.02 -18.55
CA GLN A 213 -0.68 -61.22 -18.63
C GLN A 213 -1.36 -62.44 -17.99
N ARG A 214 -1.93 -62.29 -16.78
CA ARG A 214 -2.70 -63.36 -16.12
C ARG A 214 -3.91 -63.79 -16.94
N LEU A 215 -4.62 -62.85 -17.56
CA LEU A 215 -5.77 -63.14 -18.42
C LEU A 215 -5.35 -63.95 -19.65
N LEU A 216 -4.21 -63.59 -20.26
CA LEU A 216 -3.60 -64.35 -21.36
C LEU A 216 -3.21 -65.77 -20.94
N GLN A 217 -2.57 -65.93 -19.78
CA GLN A 217 -2.20 -67.24 -19.23
C GLN A 217 -3.44 -68.10 -18.91
N LEU A 218 -4.47 -67.51 -18.31
CA LEU A 218 -5.75 -68.17 -18.04
C LEU A 218 -6.46 -68.58 -19.32
N ARG A 219 -6.42 -67.76 -20.37
CA ARG A 219 -6.99 -68.12 -21.68
C ARG A 219 -6.25 -69.31 -22.29
N GLN A 220 -4.92 -69.34 -22.21
CA GLN A 220 -4.12 -70.48 -22.68
C GLN A 220 -4.38 -71.75 -21.85
N SER A 221 -4.54 -71.63 -20.53
CA SER A 221 -4.85 -72.78 -19.67
C SER A 221 -6.26 -73.29 -19.93
N GLN A 222 -7.24 -72.40 -20.10
CA GLN A 222 -8.60 -72.73 -20.53
C GLN A 222 -8.57 -73.50 -21.85
N GLU A 223 -7.85 -73.02 -22.87
CA GLU A 223 -7.76 -73.69 -24.16
C GLU A 223 -7.15 -75.11 -24.03
N LYS A 224 -6.10 -75.27 -23.21
CA LYS A 224 -5.52 -76.59 -22.91
C LYS A 224 -6.51 -77.51 -22.21
N VAL A 225 -7.28 -77.01 -21.25
CA VAL A 225 -8.31 -77.79 -20.54
C VAL A 225 -9.44 -78.17 -21.49
N THR A 226 -9.90 -77.26 -22.35
CA THR A 226 -10.93 -77.56 -23.36
C THR A 226 -10.47 -78.65 -24.31
N ARG A 227 -9.23 -78.57 -24.84
CA ARG A 227 -8.65 -79.63 -25.68
C ARG A 227 -8.57 -80.97 -24.96
N ARG A 228 -8.16 -80.98 -23.67
CA ARG A 228 -8.15 -82.20 -22.86
C ARG A 228 -9.56 -82.75 -22.66
N PHE A 229 -10.53 -81.88 -22.39
CA PHE A 229 -11.92 -82.26 -22.22
C PHE A 229 -12.50 -82.88 -23.50
N GLU A 230 -12.25 -82.27 -24.66
CA GLU A 230 -12.64 -82.82 -25.97
C GLU A 230 -12.01 -84.20 -26.21
N ASN A 231 -10.70 -84.35 -25.96
CA ASN A 231 -10.02 -85.63 -26.07
C ASN A 231 -10.62 -86.71 -25.15
N VAL A 232 -10.92 -86.34 -23.90
CA VAL A 232 -11.56 -87.26 -22.94
C VAL A 232 -12.99 -87.60 -23.37
N LYS A 233 -13.74 -86.64 -23.93
CA LYS A 233 -15.08 -86.86 -24.47
C LYS A 233 -15.05 -87.83 -25.65
N VAL A 234 -14.09 -87.69 -26.56
CA VAL A 234 -13.89 -88.61 -27.68
C VAL A 234 -13.54 -90.01 -27.16
N LYS A 235 -12.54 -90.13 -26.27
CA LYS A 235 -12.17 -91.42 -25.65
C LYS A 235 -13.31 -92.06 -24.88
N LYS A 236 -14.13 -91.26 -24.19
CA LYS A 236 -15.35 -91.75 -23.54
C LYS A 236 -16.31 -92.34 -24.56
N GLY A 237 -16.55 -91.64 -25.67
CA GLY A 237 -17.37 -92.11 -26.79
C GLY A 237 -16.87 -93.43 -27.38
N GLU A 238 -15.56 -93.53 -27.63
CA GLU A 238 -14.91 -94.77 -28.09
C GLU A 238 -15.11 -95.90 -27.08
N MET A 239 -14.85 -95.64 -25.80
CA MET A 239 -14.96 -96.67 -24.76
C MET A 239 -16.42 -97.07 -24.51
N THR A 240 -17.38 -96.16 -24.64
CA THR A 240 -18.81 -96.51 -24.61
C THR A 240 -19.20 -97.38 -25.79
N ALA A 241 -18.72 -97.10 -27.00
CA ALA A 241 -18.98 -97.93 -28.17
C ALA A 241 -18.35 -99.33 -28.02
N VAL A 242 -17.12 -99.42 -27.49
CA VAL A 242 -16.49 -100.70 -27.16
C VAL A 242 -17.28 -101.44 -26.09
N LEU A 243 -17.80 -100.75 -25.08
CA LEU A 243 -18.61 -101.36 -24.03
C LEU A 243 -19.97 -101.84 -24.57
N GLU A 244 -20.61 -101.11 -25.47
CA GLU A 244 -21.80 -101.53 -26.19
C GLU A 244 -21.54 -102.77 -27.05
N ASP A 245 -20.43 -102.83 -27.78
CA ASP A 245 -20.02 -104.00 -28.55
C ASP A 245 -19.71 -105.22 -27.64
N LYS A 246 -18.98 -105.00 -26.55
CA LYS A 246 -18.68 -106.04 -25.55
C LYS A 246 -19.92 -106.52 -24.80
N THR A 247 -20.88 -105.65 -24.53
CA THR A 247 -22.15 -106.06 -23.91
C THR A 247 -23.02 -106.81 -24.90
N ALA A 248 -23.10 -106.39 -26.16
CA ALA A 248 -23.79 -107.13 -27.23
C ALA A 248 -23.20 -108.54 -27.42
N THR A 249 -21.87 -108.66 -27.51
CA THR A 249 -21.18 -109.96 -27.60
C THR A 249 -21.34 -110.80 -26.33
N THR A 250 -21.33 -110.19 -25.14
CA THR A 250 -21.61 -110.90 -23.88
C THR A 250 -23.05 -111.40 -23.81
N ILE A 251 -24.02 -110.63 -24.31
CA ILE A 251 -25.42 -111.06 -24.41
C ILE A 251 -25.55 -112.22 -25.39
N ALA A 252 -24.89 -112.14 -26.55
CA ALA A 252 -24.85 -113.24 -27.52
C ALA A 252 -24.21 -114.52 -26.93
N LEU A 253 -23.05 -114.38 -26.28
CA LEU A 253 -22.36 -115.49 -25.60
C LEU A 253 -23.15 -116.03 -24.40
N ARG A 254 -23.90 -115.18 -23.68
CA ARG A 254 -24.84 -115.63 -22.64
C ARG A 254 -26.02 -116.38 -23.23
N GLN A 255 -26.52 -116.00 -24.40
CA GLN A 255 -27.55 -116.76 -25.11
C GLN A 255 -27.02 -118.10 -25.62
N GLU A 256 -25.76 -118.18 -26.05
CA GLU A 256 -25.09 -119.46 -26.37
C GLU A 256 -24.79 -120.31 -25.14
N SER A 257 -24.36 -119.69 -24.04
CA SER A 257 -24.17 -120.35 -22.74
C SER A 257 -25.51 -120.81 -22.13
N ALA A 258 -26.62 -120.11 -22.39
CA ALA A 258 -27.97 -120.51 -22.00
C ALA A 258 -28.47 -121.74 -22.80
N LYS A 259 -28.01 -121.94 -24.04
CA LYS A 259 -28.23 -123.17 -24.81
C LYS A 259 -27.45 -124.36 -24.25
N LEU A 260 -26.32 -124.11 -23.57
CA LEU A 260 -25.46 -125.12 -22.94
C LEU A 260 -25.76 -125.34 -21.44
N LYS A 261 -26.80 -124.70 -20.91
CA LYS A 261 -27.19 -124.72 -19.49
C LYS A 261 -28.11 -125.84 -18.97
N PRO A 262 -28.70 -126.77 -19.77
CA PRO A 262 -29.47 -127.89 -19.19
C PRO A 262 -28.65 -129.10 -18.75
N TYR A 263 -27.33 -129.12 -18.99
CA TYR A 263 -26.45 -130.16 -18.48
C TYR A 263 -25.55 -129.56 -17.40
N VAL A 264 -25.38 -130.30 -16.30
CA VAL A 264 -24.67 -129.91 -15.06
C VAL A 264 -25.56 -129.19 -14.05
N LEU A 265 -26.55 -129.92 -13.54
CA LEU A 265 -26.94 -129.81 -12.14
C LEU A 265 -25.87 -130.53 -11.30
N GLN A 266 -25.42 -129.92 -10.20
CA GLN A 266 -25.92 -130.28 -8.86
C GLN A 266 -25.12 -129.56 -7.76
N SER A 267 -25.87 -129.08 -6.78
CA SER A 267 -25.45 -128.69 -5.43
C SER A 267 -24.60 -127.42 -5.27
N PRO A 268 -25.28 -126.26 -5.10
CA PRO A 268 -24.74 -125.25 -4.20
C PRO A 268 -25.81 -124.63 -3.29
N ALA A 269 -26.96 -125.28 -3.05
CA ALA A 269 -28.10 -124.66 -2.36
C ALA A 269 -27.77 -124.15 -0.94
N ALA A 270 -26.93 -124.86 -0.18
CA ALA A 270 -26.61 -124.48 1.20
C ALA A 270 -25.43 -123.47 1.32
N LEU A 271 -24.58 -123.34 0.29
CA LEU A 271 -23.55 -122.30 0.21
C LEU A 271 -24.08 -121.03 -0.48
N GLN A 272 -24.99 -121.17 -1.44
CA GLN A 272 -25.75 -120.06 -2.02
C GLN A 272 -26.60 -119.36 -0.97
N GLU A 273 -27.22 -120.05 -0.02
CA GLU A 273 -28.03 -119.37 0.99
C GLU A 273 -27.19 -118.45 1.89
N LYS A 274 -26.00 -118.88 2.34
CA LYS A 274 -25.08 -118.01 3.11
C LYS A 274 -24.38 -116.95 2.26
N LEU A 275 -24.03 -117.28 1.01
CA LEU A 275 -23.40 -116.33 0.09
C LEU A 275 -24.42 -115.30 -0.45
N THR A 276 -25.69 -115.67 -0.59
CA THR A 276 -26.79 -114.75 -0.91
C THR A 276 -27.15 -113.91 0.30
N GLN A 277 -27.15 -114.44 1.53
CA GLN A 277 -27.29 -113.63 2.74
C GLN A 277 -26.16 -112.61 2.86
N LEU A 278 -24.89 -113.01 2.82
CA LEU A 278 -23.74 -112.08 2.85
C LEU A 278 -23.73 -111.11 1.65
N SER A 279 -24.15 -111.56 0.47
CA SER A 279 -24.30 -110.66 -0.69
C SER A 279 -25.45 -109.68 -0.52
N ASN A 280 -26.55 -110.10 0.09
CA ASN A 280 -27.71 -109.25 0.37
C ASN A 280 -27.36 -108.24 1.46
N ASP A 281 -26.64 -108.64 2.50
CA ASP A 281 -26.13 -107.77 3.55
C ASP A 281 -25.11 -106.77 2.99
N LEU A 282 -24.16 -107.22 2.16
CA LEU A 282 -23.22 -106.33 1.47
C LEU A 282 -23.92 -105.36 0.53
N ASN A 283 -24.99 -105.79 -0.16
CA ASN A 283 -25.78 -104.92 -1.03
C ASN A 283 -26.64 -103.94 -0.22
N ALA A 284 -27.17 -104.36 0.93
CA ALA A 284 -27.91 -103.51 1.86
C ALA A 284 -26.98 -102.45 2.47
N GLU A 285 -25.79 -102.83 2.93
CA GLU A 285 -24.79 -101.88 3.43
C GLU A 285 -24.28 -100.96 2.33
N LYS A 286 -24.04 -101.44 1.10
CA LYS A 286 -23.70 -100.56 -0.03
C LYS A 286 -24.81 -99.57 -0.35
N ALA A 287 -26.08 -99.99 -0.34
CA ALA A 287 -27.21 -99.09 -0.51
C ALA A 287 -27.31 -98.08 0.64
N GLN A 288 -27.01 -98.49 1.86
CA GLN A 288 -26.95 -97.62 3.03
C GLN A 288 -25.79 -96.61 2.93
N ILE A 289 -24.62 -97.03 2.46
CA ILE A 289 -23.48 -96.15 2.21
C ILE A 289 -23.81 -95.16 1.08
N ASP A 290 -24.41 -95.61 -0.02
CA ASP A 290 -24.82 -94.74 -1.13
C ASP A 290 -25.87 -93.71 -0.71
N THR A 291 -26.81 -94.08 0.16
CA THR A 291 -27.79 -93.13 0.71
C THR A 291 -27.14 -92.14 1.66
N LEU A 292 -26.19 -92.58 2.50
CA LEU A 292 -25.42 -91.70 3.37
C LEU A 292 -24.49 -90.77 2.57
N ASP A 293 -23.86 -91.23 1.49
CA ASP A 293 -22.98 -90.42 0.63
C ASP A 293 -23.79 -89.37 -0.16
N ARG A 294 -24.98 -89.75 -0.66
CA ARG A 294 -25.93 -88.78 -1.25
C ARG A 294 -26.36 -87.73 -0.24
N ARG A 295 -26.65 -88.13 1.01
CA ARG A 295 -27.00 -87.21 2.09
C ARG A 295 -25.82 -86.30 2.46
N ALA A 296 -24.61 -86.84 2.53
CA ALA A 296 -23.40 -86.09 2.83
C ALA A 296 -23.11 -85.04 1.74
N ARG A 297 -23.24 -85.40 0.45
CA ARG A 297 -23.11 -84.44 -0.67
C ARG A 297 -24.21 -83.38 -0.66
N GLY A 298 -25.45 -83.76 -0.32
CA GLY A 298 -26.55 -82.81 -0.17
C GLY A 298 -26.29 -81.81 0.96
N LEU A 299 -25.81 -82.28 2.11
CA LEU A 299 -25.40 -81.44 3.22
C LEU A 299 -24.20 -80.55 2.85
N GLN A 300 -23.20 -81.07 2.14
CA GLN A 300 -22.06 -80.27 1.68
C GLN A 300 -22.50 -79.12 0.76
N THR A 301 -23.39 -79.40 -0.20
CA THR A 301 -23.92 -78.37 -1.10
C THR A 301 -24.67 -77.29 -0.31
N SER A 302 -25.44 -77.69 0.71
CA SER A 302 -26.12 -76.77 1.62
C SER A 302 -25.11 -75.92 2.41
N THR A 303 -24.06 -76.52 2.96
CA THR A 303 -22.97 -75.81 3.64
C THR A 303 -22.28 -74.79 2.72
N ASP A 304 -22.00 -75.16 1.47
CA ASP A 304 -21.40 -74.25 0.50
C ASP A 304 -22.33 -73.06 0.20
N THR A 305 -23.65 -73.29 0.07
CA THR A 305 -24.63 -72.20 -0.10
C THR A 305 -24.70 -71.29 1.12
N PHE A 306 -24.68 -71.83 2.35
CA PHE A 306 -24.63 -71.03 3.57
C PHE A 306 -23.33 -70.23 3.68
N SER A 307 -22.20 -70.76 3.20
CA SER A 307 -20.93 -70.02 3.17
C SER A 307 -20.98 -68.82 2.23
N VAL A 308 -21.64 -68.94 1.08
CA VAL A 308 -21.84 -67.81 0.14
C VAL A 308 -22.74 -66.77 0.79
N VAL A 309 -23.89 -67.18 1.34
CA VAL A 309 -24.82 -66.25 2.02
C VAL A 309 -24.14 -65.54 3.19
N ALA A 310 -23.30 -66.24 3.98
CA ALA A 310 -22.55 -65.63 5.08
C ALA A 310 -21.53 -64.57 4.59
N SER A 311 -20.87 -64.81 3.45
CA SER A 311 -20.01 -63.82 2.80
C SER A 311 -20.80 -62.60 2.33
N ASP A 312 -21.98 -62.81 1.74
CA ASP A 312 -22.84 -61.73 1.25
C ASP A 312 -23.36 -60.88 2.42
N VAL A 313 -23.80 -61.51 3.51
CA VAL A 313 -24.19 -60.81 4.75
C VAL A 313 -23.02 -60.01 5.33
N ALA A 314 -21.82 -60.58 5.36
CA ALA A 314 -20.62 -59.85 5.82
C ALA A 314 -20.30 -58.65 4.92
N SER A 315 -20.55 -58.74 3.62
CA SER A 315 -20.39 -57.60 2.70
C SER A 315 -21.44 -56.51 2.93
N CYS A 316 -22.70 -56.89 3.17
CA CYS A 316 -23.77 -55.95 3.52
C CYS A 316 -23.48 -55.22 4.84
N ILE A 317 -22.94 -55.91 5.84
CA ILE A 317 -22.54 -55.29 7.11
C ILE A 317 -21.47 -54.22 6.87
N LYS A 318 -20.43 -54.51 6.06
CA LYS A 318 -19.40 -53.51 5.72
C LYS A 318 -19.98 -52.29 5.02
N LEU A 319 -20.92 -52.49 4.07
CA LEU A 319 -21.59 -51.38 3.41
C LEU A 319 -22.42 -50.55 4.39
N LEU A 320 -23.09 -51.18 5.35
CA LEU A 320 -23.83 -50.46 6.40
C LEU A 320 -22.89 -49.67 7.32
N ASP A 321 -21.73 -50.22 7.67
CA ASP A 321 -20.71 -49.50 8.44
C ASP A 321 -20.18 -48.28 7.67
N GLU A 322 -19.89 -48.44 6.37
CA GLU A 322 -19.47 -47.35 5.49
C GLU A 322 -20.54 -46.25 5.40
N ILE A 323 -21.82 -46.62 5.20
CA ILE A 323 -22.95 -45.68 5.18
C ILE A 323 -23.09 -44.97 6.53
N SER A 324 -22.92 -45.68 7.64
CA SER A 324 -23.00 -45.07 8.98
C SER A 324 -21.90 -44.02 9.20
N ALA A 325 -20.69 -44.28 8.67
CA ALA A 325 -19.58 -43.35 8.73
C ALA A 325 -19.79 -42.13 7.81
N GLU A 326 -20.42 -42.32 6.65
CA GLU A 326 -20.80 -41.20 5.78
C GLU A 326 -21.91 -40.34 6.39
N LEU A 327 -22.93 -40.95 7.00
CA LEU A 327 -23.99 -40.22 7.72
C LEU A 327 -23.41 -39.38 8.86
N ALA A 328 -22.45 -39.91 9.63
CA ALA A 328 -21.79 -39.14 10.69
C ALA A 328 -21.04 -37.92 10.14
N LYS A 329 -20.37 -38.05 8.98
CA LYS A 329 -19.71 -36.92 8.31
C LYS A 329 -20.71 -35.89 7.79
N GLU A 330 -21.85 -36.35 7.25
CA GLU A 330 -22.92 -35.47 6.79
C GLU A 330 -23.50 -34.65 7.95
N GLU A 331 -23.72 -35.28 9.10
CA GLU A 331 -24.20 -34.61 10.32
C GLU A 331 -23.21 -33.52 10.78
N GLU A 332 -21.90 -33.81 10.78
CA GLU A 332 -20.85 -32.83 11.10
C GLU A 332 -20.83 -31.64 10.14
N GLU A 333 -20.94 -31.90 8.82
CA GLU A 333 -21.00 -30.84 7.82
C GLU A 333 -22.31 -30.04 7.93
N ASN A 334 -23.44 -30.66 8.24
CA ASN A 334 -24.70 -29.95 8.51
C ASN A 334 -24.58 -29.01 9.72
N VAL A 335 -23.93 -29.44 10.80
CA VAL A 335 -23.63 -28.58 11.95
C VAL A 335 -22.71 -27.42 11.54
N ARG A 336 -21.73 -27.67 10.68
CA ARG A 336 -20.82 -26.64 10.16
C ARG A 336 -21.55 -25.62 9.29
N ILE A 337 -22.44 -26.07 8.41
CA ILE A 337 -23.28 -25.22 7.56
C ILE A 337 -24.20 -24.36 8.43
N ALA A 338 -24.82 -24.93 9.47
CA ALA A 338 -25.66 -24.18 10.40
C ALA A 338 -24.87 -23.02 11.07
N ARG A 339 -23.67 -23.31 11.59
CA ARG A 339 -22.79 -22.29 12.18
C ARG A 339 -22.38 -21.21 11.18
N GLN A 340 -22.05 -21.59 9.94
CA GLN A 340 -21.70 -20.63 8.89
C GLN A 340 -22.90 -19.76 8.51
N ARG A 341 -24.11 -20.32 8.47
CA ARG A 341 -25.34 -19.58 8.20
C ARG A 341 -25.65 -18.58 9.30
N ASP A 342 -25.48 -18.95 10.56
CA ASP A 342 -25.66 -18.04 11.70
C ASP A 342 -24.62 -16.91 11.66
N ALA A 343 -23.35 -17.24 11.41
CA ALA A 343 -22.28 -16.24 11.27
C ALA A 343 -22.51 -15.28 10.09
N LEU A 344 -23.06 -15.77 8.96
CA LEU A 344 -23.48 -14.94 7.84
C LEU A 344 -24.67 -14.04 8.22
N GLY A 345 -25.61 -14.55 9.01
CA GLY A 345 -26.73 -13.77 9.55
C GLY A 345 -26.26 -12.61 10.43
N GLU A 346 -25.34 -12.89 11.36
CA GLU A 346 -24.73 -11.87 12.23
C GLU A 346 -23.96 -10.81 11.42
N ARG A 347 -23.11 -11.25 10.48
CA ARG A 347 -22.39 -10.33 9.58
C ARG A 347 -23.36 -9.48 8.76
N GLY A 348 -24.44 -10.07 8.25
CA GLY A 348 -25.47 -9.36 7.50
C GLY A 348 -26.19 -8.30 8.35
N ASN A 349 -26.45 -8.59 9.64
CA ASN A 349 -27.01 -7.61 10.57
C ASN A 349 -26.02 -6.46 10.86
N ASN A 350 -24.74 -6.77 11.05
CA ASN A 350 -23.69 -5.77 11.24
C ASN A 350 -23.56 -4.84 10.03
N VAL A 351 -23.60 -5.40 8.81
CA VAL A 351 -23.59 -4.60 7.57
C VAL A 351 -24.77 -3.63 7.54
N ARG A 352 -25.99 -4.11 7.82
CA ARG A 352 -27.19 -3.23 7.86
C ARG A 352 -27.10 -2.15 8.94
N GLU A 353 -26.45 -2.44 10.06
CA GLU A 353 -26.22 -1.45 11.12
C GLU A 353 -25.20 -0.39 10.68
N VAL A 354 -24.10 -0.81 10.05
CA VAL A 354 -23.11 0.09 9.45
C VAL A 354 -23.76 0.96 8.37
N GLU A 355 -24.56 0.40 7.47
CA GLU A 355 -25.29 1.16 6.44
C GLU A 355 -26.26 2.19 7.06
N ARG A 356 -26.94 1.85 8.17
CA ARG A 356 -27.77 2.83 8.89
C ARG A 356 -26.95 3.95 9.51
N THR A 357 -25.81 3.63 10.13
CA THR A 357 -24.95 4.64 10.75
C THR A 357 -24.29 5.53 9.69
N GLU A 358 -23.87 4.96 8.57
CA GLU A 358 -23.40 5.69 7.40
C GLU A 358 -24.48 6.65 6.88
N GLY A 359 -25.70 6.16 6.66
CA GLY A 359 -26.82 7.00 6.19
C GLY A 359 -27.22 8.10 7.20
N LEU A 360 -26.96 7.91 8.49
CA LEU A 360 -27.14 8.95 9.51
C LEU A 360 -26.02 9.99 9.44
N LEU A 361 -24.77 9.55 9.32
CA LEU A 361 -23.59 10.42 9.20
C LEU A 361 -23.62 11.23 7.91
N GLN A 362 -24.02 10.64 6.78
CA GLN A 362 -24.20 11.36 5.52
C GLN A 362 -25.25 12.49 5.65
N ARG A 363 -26.36 12.23 6.36
CA ARG A 363 -27.37 13.26 6.65
C ARG A 363 -26.87 14.35 7.61
N GLN A 364 -25.99 14.00 8.56
CA GLN A 364 -25.34 15.00 9.40
C GLN A 364 -24.35 15.84 8.58
N LEU A 365 -23.54 15.20 7.73
CA LEU A 365 -22.61 15.87 6.85
C LEU A 365 -23.32 16.84 5.91
N SER A 366 -24.44 16.44 5.30
CA SER A 366 -25.22 17.32 4.42
C SER A 366 -25.75 18.55 5.17
N LYS A 367 -26.23 18.39 6.41
CA LYS A 367 -26.66 19.51 7.26
C LYS A 367 -25.50 20.45 7.59
N TRP A 368 -24.32 19.90 7.89
CA TRP A 368 -23.14 20.71 8.17
C TRP A 368 -22.65 21.45 6.93
N LEU A 369 -22.65 20.81 5.76
CA LEU A 369 -22.31 21.45 4.49
C LEU A 369 -23.28 22.59 4.17
N GLU A 370 -24.59 22.38 4.31
CA GLU A 370 -25.60 23.43 4.10
C GLU A 370 -25.42 24.59 5.08
N ARG A 371 -25.11 24.31 6.35
CA ARG A 371 -24.82 25.34 7.36
C ARG A 371 -23.55 26.12 7.02
N THR A 372 -22.50 25.44 6.58
CA THR A 372 -21.25 26.08 6.16
C THR A 372 -21.45 26.93 4.92
N GLU A 373 -22.26 26.49 3.96
CA GLU A 373 -22.55 27.26 2.76
C GLU A 373 -23.37 28.51 3.09
N LYS A 374 -24.42 28.39 3.92
CA LYS A 374 -25.17 29.56 4.43
C LYS A 374 -24.28 30.56 5.17
N LEU A 375 -23.30 30.08 5.95
CA LEU A 375 -22.32 30.96 6.61
C LEU A 375 -21.38 31.63 5.60
N ARG A 376 -20.96 30.92 4.54
CA ARG A 376 -20.15 31.48 3.45
C ARG A 376 -20.92 32.52 2.66
N GLU A 377 -22.16 32.23 2.27
CA GLU A 377 -23.05 33.17 1.58
C GLU A 377 -23.28 34.42 2.44
N GLY A 378 -23.64 34.25 3.71
CA GLY A 378 -23.83 35.38 4.63
C GLY A 378 -22.54 36.19 4.87
N SER A 379 -21.36 35.55 4.84
CA SER A 379 -20.07 36.26 4.88
C SER A 379 -19.80 37.03 3.59
N LYS A 380 -20.08 36.44 2.42
CA LYS A 380 -19.96 37.08 1.11
C LYS A 380 -20.90 38.28 0.99
N GLU A 381 -22.17 38.15 1.40
CA GLU A 381 -23.15 39.24 1.42
C GLU A 381 -22.71 40.39 2.33
N LYS A 382 -22.24 40.08 3.55
CA LYS A 382 -21.71 41.10 4.46
C LYS A 382 -20.48 41.80 3.87
N ALA A 383 -19.60 41.06 3.21
CA ALA A 383 -18.43 41.63 2.53
C ALA A 383 -18.84 42.52 1.35
N MET A 384 -19.83 42.12 0.56
CA MET A 384 -20.40 42.92 -0.54
C MET A 384 -21.04 44.20 -0.01
N SER A 385 -21.93 44.11 0.98
CA SER A 385 -22.56 45.28 1.60
C SER A 385 -21.54 46.22 2.26
N ALA A 386 -20.48 45.69 2.86
CA ALA A 386 -19.38 46.50 3.39
C ALA A 386 -18.60 47.21 2.28
N LYS A 387 -18.37 46.57 1.13
CA LYS A 387 -17.75 47.19 -0.05
C LYS A 387 -18.63 48.32 -0.61
N GLU A 388 -19.92 48.06 -0.80
CA GLU A 388 -20.89 49.07 -1.28
C GLU A 388 -20.92 50.28 -0.35
N ARG A 389 -21.03 50.06 0.98
CA ARG A 389 -20.95 51.15 1.96
C ARG A 389 -19.61 51.88 1.90
N MET A 390 -18.50 51.18 1.73
CA MET A 390 -17.20 51.84 1.56
C MET A 390 -17.16 52.71 0.29
N GLU A 391 -17.77 52.26 -0.81
CA GLU A 391 -17.85 53.02 -2.06
C GLU A 391 -18.76 54.24 -1.92
N GLU A 392 -19.91 54.10 -1.26
CA GLU A 392 -20.79 55.21 -0.90
C GLU A 392 -20.08 56.24 -0.02
N LEU A 393 -19.39 55.79 1.05
CA LEU A 393 -18.60 56.67 1.90
C LEU A 393 -17.48 57.36 1.10
N ARG A 394 -16.80 56.66 0.20
CA ARG A 394 -15.79 57.27 -0.70
C ARG A 394 -16.42 58.30 -1.63
N ALA A 395 -17.62 58.05 -2.15
CA ALA A 395 -18.34 59.00 -3.00
C ALA A 395 -18.76 60.25 -2.21
N VAL A 396 -19.30 60.09 -1.00
CA VAL A 396 -19.63 61.19 -0.09
C VAL A 396 -18.37 61.97 0.29
N HIS A 397 -17.27 61.27 0.60
CA HIS A 397 -16.02 61.93 0.93
C HIS A 397 -15.48 62.74 -0.26
N ARG A 398 -15.52 62.20 -1.48
CA ARG A 398 -15.19 62.94 -2.71
C ARG A 398 -16.03 64.20 -2.85
N ARG A 399 -17.37 64.09 -2.74
CA ARG A 399 -18.29 65.26 -2.80
C ARG A 399 -17.97 66.30 -1.72
N LEU A 400 -17.74 65.90 -0.48
CA LEU A 400 -17.35 66.82 0.60
C LEU A 400 -16.00 67.50 0.34
N THR A 401 -15.07 66.79 -0.31
CA THR A 401 -13.75 67.35 -0.66
C THR A 401 -13.87 68.35 -1.81
N GLU A 402 -14.70 68.05 -2.81
CA GLU A 402 -15.06 68.95 -3.91
C GLU A 402 -15.78 70.19 -3.39
N GLU A 403 -16.82 70.03 -2.55
CA GLU A 403 -17.54 71.15 -1.92
C GLU A 403 -16.62 72.01 -1.05
N ARG A 404 -15.68 71.42 -0.30
CA ARG A 404 -14.67 72.18 0.44
C ARG A 404 -13.73 72.94 -0.49
N GLY A 405 -13.34 72.33 -1.61
CA GLY A 405 -12.54 72.97 -2.65
C GLY A 405 -13.28 74.14 -3.32
N GLU A 406 -14.55 73.97 -3.64
CA GLU A 406 -15.41 74.99 -4.22
C GLU A 406 -15.70 76.12 -3.24
N LYS A 407 -16.05 75.82 -1.99
CA LYS A 407 -16.18 76.83 -0.92
C LYS A 407 -14.88 77.57 -0.67
N GLY A 408 -13.73 76.89 -0.75
CA GLY A 408 -12.41 77.53 -0.69
C GLY A 408 -12.20 78.52 -1.84
N LYS A 409 -12.52 78.11 -3.07
CA LYS A 409 -12.45 78.97 -4.26
C LYS A 409 -13.47 80.12 -4.21
N GLU A 410 -14.67 79.90 -3.70
CA GLU A 410 -15.69 80.94 -3.52
C GLU A 410 -15.27 81.94 -2.45
N MET A 411 -14.69 81.46 -1.34
CA MET A 411 -14.14 82.33 -0.29
C MET A 411 -12.98 83.17 -0.83
N GLU A 412 -12.07 82.59 -1.62
CA GLU A 412 -11.01 83.36 -2.29
C GLU A 412 -11.58 84.38 -3.29
N ARG A 413 -12.60 84.01 -4.08
CA ARG A 413 -13.27 84.94 -5.00
C ARG A 413 -13.95 86.09 -4.26
N ARG A 414 -14.62 85.83 -3.13
CA ARG A 414 -15.19 86.89 -2.28
C ARG A 414 -14.09 87.79 -1.72
N ARG A 415 -13.01 87.20 -1.20
CA ARG A 415 -11.87 87.96 -0.69
C ARG A 415 -11.22 88.84 -1.76
N MET A 416 -11.11 88.34 -2.99
CA MET A 416 -10.66 89.11 -4.16
C MET A 416 -11.64 90.21 -4.55
N ALA A 417 -12.95 89.97 -4.46
CA ALA A 417 -13.98 90.99 -4.70
C ALA A 417 -13.93 92.10 -3.65
N ASP A 418 -13.85 91.76 -2.36
CA ASP A 418 -13.73 92.71 -1.25
C ASP A 418 -12.43 93.55 -1.37
N LEU A 419 -11.32 92.92 -1.77
CA LEU A 419 -10.06 93.63 -2.09
C LEU A 419 -10.24 94.61 -3.25
N LYS A 420 -10.98 94.22 -4.28
CA LYS A 420 -11.23 95.07 -5.45
C LYS A 420 -12.12 96.26 -5.08
N GLU A 421 -13.16 96.04 -4.27
CA GLU A 421 -14.03 97.11 -3.76
C GLU A 421 -13.25 98.10 -2.88
N ASN A 422 -12.35 97.61 -2.02
CA ASN A 422 -11.47 98.47 -1.24
C ASN A 422 -10.54 99.32 -2.12
N ILE A 423 -9.96 98.75 -3.18
CA ILE A 423 -9.13 99.50 -4.13
C ILE A 423 -9.99 100.53 -4.89
N GLU A 424 -11.20 100.18 -5.32
CA GLU A 424 -12.11 101.12 -5.98
C GLU A 424 -12.50 102.28 -5.06
N ASN A 425 -12.73 102.03 -3.77
CA ASN A 425 -12.99 103.06 -2.76
C ASN A 425 -11.77 103.95 -2.51
N GLU A 426 -10.55 103.39 -2.47
CA GLU A 426 -9.31 104.17 -2.36
C GLU A 426 -9.08 105.06 -3.59
N ILE A 427 -9.38 104.55 -4.80
CA ILE A 427 -9.32 105.32 -6.04
C ILE A 427 -10.34 106.46 -6.02
N HIS A 428 -11.59 106.21 -5.59
CA HIS A 428 -12.61 107.26 -5.48
C HIS A 428 -12.22 108.32 -4.45
N SER A 429 -11.72 107.93 -3.28
CA SER A 429 -11.22 108.87 -2.27
C SER A 429 -10.06 109.72 -2.80
N SER A 430 -9.10 109.10 -3.51
CA SER A 430 -7.98 109.81 -4.12
C SER A 430 -8.43 110.75 -5.24
N HIS A 431 -9.45 110.36 -6.00
CA HIS A 431 -10.03 111.18 -7.06
C HIS A 431 -10.79 112.40 -6.50
N ASP A 432 -11.54 112.23 -5.41
CA ASP A 432 -12.22 113.31 -4.71
C ASP A 432 -11.22 114.31 -4.09
N GLU A 433 -10.11 113.81 -3.54
CA GLU A 433 -9.00 114.67 -3.08
C GLU A 433 -8.34 115.44 -4.23
N PHE A 434 -8.14 114.79 -5.37
CA PHE A 434 -7.62 115.44 -6.58
C PHE A 434 -8.57 116.54 -7.08
N LEU A 435 -9.88 116.30 -7.12
CA LEU A 435 -10.90 117.29 -7.51
C LEU A 435 -10.93 118.49 -6.54
N LYS A 436 -10.73 118.25 -5.23
CA LYS A 436 -10.58 119.34 -4.26
C LYS A 436 -9.32 120.16 -4.53
N MET A 437 -8.19 119.51 -4.82
CA MET A 437 -6.96 120.22 -5.22
C MET A 437 -7.14 121.01 -6.53
N ASP A 438 -7.78 120.44 -7.54
CA ASP A 438 -8.05 121.11 -8.83
C ASP A 438 -8.96 122.32 -8.65
N SER A 439 -9.99 122.22 -7.80
CA SER A 439 -10.85 123.37 -7.48
C SER A 439 -10.10 124.45 -6.68
N HIS A 440 -9.21 124.08 -5.76
CA HIS A 440 -8.31 125.02 -5.07
C HIS A 440 -7.34 125.72 -6.03
N ILE A 441 -6.75 125.01 -6.99
CA ILE A 441 -5.86 125.58 -8.00
C ILE A 441 -6.64 126.55 -8.90
N LYS A 442 -7.85 126.18 -9.34
CA LYS A 442 -8.72 127.06 -10.14
C LYS A 442 -9.12 128.32 -9.37
N LEU A 443 -9.44 128.20 -8.08
CA LEU A 443 -9.70 129.33 -7.19
C LEU A 443 -8.48 130.26 -7.10
N TYR A 444 -7.28 129.70 -6.91
CA TYR A 444 -6.04 130.46 -6.85
C TYR A 444 -5.72 131.17 -8.18
N ILE A 445 -5.99 130.52 -9.32
CA ILE A 445 -5.87 131.13 -10.65
C ILE A 445 -6.85 132.28 -10.82
N THR A 446 -8.12 132.13 -10.41
CA THR A 446 -9.11 133.22 -10.48
C THR A 446 -8.79 134.37 -9.52
N GLU A 447 -8.19 134.11 -8.36
CA GLU A 447 -7.73 135.18 -7.43
C GLU A 447 -6.51 135.92 -7.98
N MET A 448 -5.62 135.22 -8.70
CA MET A 448 -4.49 135.83 -9.41
C MET A 448 -4.93 136.67 -10.63
N GLU A 449 -5.96 136.25 -11.36
CA GLU A 449 -6.51 137.02 -12.49
C GLU A 449 -7.26 138.29 -12.05
N GLN A 450 -7.75 138.36 -10.81
CA GLN A 450 -8.38 139.55 -10.23
C GLN A 450 -7.38 140.56 -9.65
N SER A 451 -6.08 140.23 -9.62
CA SER A 451 -5.01 141.09 -9.07
C SER A 451 -4.09 141.71 -10.14
N ILE A 452 -4.52 141.69 -11.41
CA ILE A 452 -3.92 142.40 -12.56
C ILE A 452 -4.98 143.31 -13.17
#